data_AF-A0A0R3VZD7-F1
#
_entry.id   AF-A0A0R3VZD7-F1
#
_cell.length_a   1.000
_cell.length_b   1.000
_cell.length_c   1.000
_cell.angle_alpha   90.00
_cell.angle_beta   90.00
_cell.angle_gamma   90.00
#
_symmetry.space_group_name_H-M   'P 1'
#
loop_
_entity.id
_entity.type
_entity.pdbx_description
1 polymer ?
#
loop_
_entity_poly.entity_id
_entity_poly.type
_entity_poly.pdbx_seq_one_letter_code
_entity_poly.pdbx_strand_id
1 'polypeptide(L)'
;MRFSFHTVDPRLPTLGVFVKHWAQKMNIHGGSLGKLSTFALLLMVIQYLQCGCSPPVLPNLQARFPEIFDCNRPVEEVDMNLQLPWGQLRSANRSTVGELFAGFFAYYANFSFARQAISIRNGCPFDVEMAIRRLPSREQADSLTSYKIFVEEPSCDNNVAHTVRDDAVYASIRRAFSRTDEVLRAHMPLQSLWEESSLPSSFLS
;
A
#
# COMPACT_ATOMS: atom_id res chain seq x y z
N MET A 1 9.20 -2.76 -17.87
CA MET A 1 9.75 -2.65 -16.51
C MET A 1 9.27 -3.84 -15.69
N ARG A 2 10.11 -4.83 -15.37
CA ARG A 2 9.73 -6.00 -14.57
C ARG A 2 10.76 -6.21 -13.46
N PHE A 3 10.83 -5.24 -12.53
CA PHE A 3 11.31 -5.55 -11.18
C PHE A 3 10.38 -6.61 -10.62
N SER A 4 10.88 -7.82 -10.59
CA SER A 4 10.04 -8.97 -10.44
C SER A 4 9.98 -9.34 -8.99
N PHE A 5 9.28 -8.56 -8.16
CA PHE A 5 8.98 -8.99 -6.78
C PHE A 5 8.31 -10.38 -6.74
N HIS A 6 7.78 -10.87 -7.86
CA HIS A 6 7.36 -12.26 -8.03
C HIS A 6 8.47 -13.30 -7.77
N THR A 7 9.75 -12.97 -8.01
CA THR A 7 10.89 -13.86 -7.70
C THR A 7 11.23 -13.86 -6.21
N VAL A 8 10.76 -12.87 -5.45
CA VAL A 8 10.93 -12.78 -3.99
C VAL A 8 9.89 -13.64 -3.28
N ASP A 9 8.60 -13.40 -3.55
CA ASP A 9 7.51 -14.19 -2.98
C ASP A 9 6.30 -14.25 -3.94
N PRO A 10 5.82 -15.46 -4.30
CA PRO A 10 4.72 -15.62 -5.25
C PRO A 10 3.36 -15.14 -4.72
N ARG A 11 3.21 -14.89 -3.42
CA ARG A 11 1.95 -14.42 -2.81
C ARG A 11 1.69 -12.94 -3.10
N LEU A 12 2.73 -12.14 -3.34
CA LEU A 12 2.59 -10.69 -3.57
C LEU A 12 1.73 -10.36 -4.81
N PRO A 13 1.99 -10.91 -6.01
CA PRO A 13 1.16 -10.61 -7.18
C PRO A 13 -0.31 -10.98 -6.96
N THR A 14 -0.58 -12.12 -6.31
CA THR A 14 -1.94 -12.57 -5.99
C THR A 14 -2.63 -11.61 -5.02
N LEU A 15 -1.95 -11.21 -3.95
CA LEU A 15 -2.46 -10.20 -3.01
C LEU A 15 -2.73 -8.86 -3.71
N GLY A 16 -1.82 -8.40 -4.57
CA GLY A 16 -1.99 -7.16 -5.33
C GLY A 16 -3.24 -7.18 -6.21
N VAL A 17 -3.54 -8.31 -6.86
CA VAL A 17 -4.77 -8.48 -7.66
C VAL A 17 -6.02 -8.44 -6.77
N PHE A 18 -6.02 -9.16 -5.64
CA PHE A 18 -7.17 -9.19 -4.73
C PHE A 18 -7.44 -7.81 -4.10
N VAL A 19 -6.40 -7.13 -3.62
CA VAL A 19 -6.52 -5.78 -3.03
C VAL A 19 -6.98 -4.77 -4.07
N LYS A 20 -6.47 -4.84 -5.30
CA LYS A 20 -6.96 -3.99 -6.40
C LYS A 20 -8.45 -4.23 -6.66
N HIS A 21 -8.87 -5.49 -6.78
CA HIS A 21 -10.27 -5.82 -7.05
C HIS A 21 -11.19 -5.35 -5.92
N TRP A 22 -10.79 -5.58 -4.66
CA TRP A 22 -11.49 -5.08 -3.49
C TRP A 22 -11.62 -3.54 -3.53
N ALA A 23 -10.54 -2.81 -3.79
CA ALA A 23 -10.57 -1.35 -3.84
C ALA A 23 -11.50 -0.81 -4.94
N GLN A 24 -11.61 -1.51 -6.07
CA GLN A 24 -12.58 -1.20 -7.12
C GLN A 24 -14.02 -1.42 -6.64
N LYS A 25 -14.29 -2.55 -5.97
CA LYS A 25 -15.62 -2.85 -5.42
C LYS A 25 -16.05 -1.89 -4.31
N MET A 26 -15.12 -1.44 -3.48
CA MET A 26 -15.36 -0.43 -2.44
C MET A 26 -15.41 1.01 -2.99
N ASN A 27 -15.26 1.20 -4.30
CA ASN A 27 -15.24 2.51 -4.96
C ASN A 27 -14.19 3.48 -4.40
N ILE A 28 -13.02 2.97 -4.00
CA ILE A 28 -11.87 3.75 -3.50
C ILE A 28 -10.65 3.66 -4.42
N HIS A 29 -10.82 3.07 -5.61
CA HIS A 29 -9.80 2.98 -6.66
C HIS A 29 -10.06 4.03 -7.76
N GLY A 30 -8.98 4.58 -8.31
CA GLY A 30 -9.03 5.49 -9.47
C GLY A 30 -8.29 6.80 -9.21
N GLY A 31 -6.98 6.83 -9.47
CA GLY A 31 -6.12 8.00 -9.23
C GLY A 31 -6.61 9.28 -9.92
N SER A 32 -7.09 9.17 -11.17
CA SER A 32 -7.68 10.28 -11.93
C SER A 32 -8.97 10.85 -11.31
N LEU A 33 -9.60 10.11 -10.40
CA LEU A 33 -10.81 10.51 -9.67
C LEU A 33 -10.50 10.98 -8.24
N GLY A 34 -9.24 11.26 -7.92
CA GLY A 34 -8.82 11.67 -6.57
C GLY A 34 -8.77 10.53 -5.55
N LYS A 35 -8.75 9.27 -6.01
CA LYS A 35 -8.77 8.06 -5.16
C LYS A 35 -7.42 7.34 -5.18
N LEU A 36 -7.31 6.19 -4.53
CA LEU A 36 -6.07 5.41 -4.52
C LEU A 36 -5.76 4.86 -5.93
N SER A 37 -4.53 5.09 -6.38
CA SER A 37 -4.02 4.50 -7.62
C SER A 37 -3.65 3.02 -7.41
N THR A 38 -3.57 2.25 -8.50
CA THR A 38 -3.07 0.87 -8.43
C THR A 38 -1.65 0.82 -7.85
N PHE A 39 -0.83 1.83 -8.15
CA PHE A 39 0.54 1.91 -7.66
C PHE A 39 0.59 2.17 -6.15
N ALA A 40 -0.21 3.12 -5.64
CA ALA A 40 -0.33 3.36 -4.19
C ALA A 40 -0.78 2.09 -3.44
N LEU A 41 -1.79 1.38 -3.95
CA LEU A 41 -2.25 0.12 -3.35
C LEU A 41 -1.16 -0.95 -3.33
N LEU A 42 -0.36 -1.06 -4.40
CA LEU A 42 0.73 -2.03 -4.44
C LEU A 42 1.83 -1.70 -3.41
N LEU A 43 2.18 -0.42 -3.25
CA LEU A 43 3.14 0.02 -2.24
C LEU A 43 2.65 -0.23 -0.81
N MET A 44 1.34 -0.03 -0.57
CA MET A 44 0.71 -0.39 0.70
C MET A 44 0.82 -1.90 0.98
N VAL A 45 0.55 -2.74 -0.01
CA VAL A 45 0.70 -4.21 0.13
C VAL A 45 2.16 -4.57 0.42
N ILE A 46 3.13 -3.97 -0.27
CA ILE A 46 4.56 -4.25 -0.05
C ILE A 46 4.98 -3.87 1.37
N GLN A 47 4.65 -2.66 1.83
CA GLN A 47 4.94 -2.21 3.21
C GLN A 47 4.34 -3.17 4.24
N TYR A 48 3.07 -3.54 4.09
CA TYR A 48 2.42 -4.51 4.98
C TYR A 48 3.18 -5.85 5.01
N LEU A 49 3.62 -6.36 3.86
CA LEU A 49 4.39 -7.60 3.80
C LEU A 49 5.82 -7.46 4.36
N GLN A 50 6.38 -6.24 4.41
CA GLN A 50 7.70 -5.96 4.98
C GLN A 50 7.69 -5.85 6.51
N CYS A 51 6.65 -5.26 7.12
CA CYS A 51 6.63 -4.99 8.56
C CYS A 51 5.33 -5.34 9.30
N GLY A 52 4.24 -5.56 8.56
CA GLY A 52 2.93 -5.92 9.13
C GLY A 52 2.77 -7.42 9.38
N CYS A 53 3.70 -8.24 8.91
CA CYS A 53 3.72 -9.69 9.13
C CYS A 53 4.90 -10.09 10.02
N SER A 54 4.69 -11.10 10.88
CA SER A 54 5.76 -11.73 11.64
C SER A 54 5.71 -13.25 11.44
N PRO A 55 6.72 -13.88 10.82
CA PRO A 55 7.89 -13.26 10.15
C PRO A 55 7.48 -12.39 8.95
N PRO A 56 8.33 -11.42 8.52
CA PRO A 56 8.07 -10.60 7.35
C PRO A 56 8.04 -11.46 6.08
N VAL A 57 7.10 -11.18 5.18
CA VAL A 57 6.93 -11.89 3.89
C VAL A 57 7.88 -11.35 2.83
N LEU A 58 8.12 -10.04 2.82
CA LEU A 58 9.07 -9.40 1.91
C LEU A 58 10.25 -8.80 2.70
N PRO A 59 11.50 -8.94 2.22
CA PRO A 59 12.61 -8.17 2.73
C PRO A 59 12.54 -6.72 2.25
N ASN A 60 13.22 -5.81 2.97
CA ASN A 60 13.55 -4.50 2.44
C ASN A 60 14.72 -4.63 1.45
N LEU A 61 14.42 -4.65 0.15
CA LEU A 61 15.41 -4.79 -0.91
C LEU A 61 16.33 -3.57 -1.02
N GLN A 62 15.80 -2.36 -0.83
CA GLN A 62 16.59 -1.12 -0.93
C GLN A 62 17.62 -1.04 0.20
N ALA A 63 17.25 -1.45 1.42
CA ALA A 63 18.19 -1.52 2.54
C ALA A 63 19.23 -2.64 2.39
N ARG A 64 18.87 -3.78 1.78
CA ARG A 64 19.80 -4.91 1.59
C ARG A 64 20.77 -4.71 0.42
N PHE A 65 20.34 -3.99 -0.62
CA PHE A 65 21.11 -3.79 -1.84
C PHE A 65 21.09 -2.30 -2.26
N PRO A 66 21.64 -1.40 -1.44
CA PRO A 66 21.58 0.05 -1.70
C PRO A 66 22.21 0.43 -3.05
N GLU A 67 23.34 -0.19 -3.40
CA GLU A 67 24.05 0.02 -4.68
C GLU A 67 23.20 -0.33 -5.92
N ILE A 68 22.20 -1.20 -5.74
CA ILE A 68 21.36 -1.70 -6.84
C ILE A 68 20.10 -0.84 -6.98
N PHE A 69 19.56 -0.36 -5.86
CA PHE A 69 18.31 0.41 -5.81
C PHE A 69 18.53 1.89 -5.49
N ASP A 70 19.70 2.43 -5.86
CA ASP A 70 20.00 3.86 -5.75
C ASP A 70 19.10 4.66 -6.71
N CYS A 71 18.39 5.64 -6.16
CA CYS A 71 17.50 6.53 -6.90
C CYS A 71 18.26 7.52 -7.79
N ASN A 72 19.55 7.74 -7.55
CA ASN A 72 20.39 8.61 -8.39
C ASN A 72 20.97 7.88 -9.60
N ARG A 73 20.70 6.57 -9.73
CA ARG A 73 21.26 5.77 -10.81
C ARG A 73 20.53 6.06 -12.13
N PRO A 74 21.25 6.26 -13.24
CA PRO A 74 20.63 6.43 -14.55
C PRO A 74 19.76 5.22 -14.91
N VAL A 75 18.61 5.47 -15.55
CA VAL A 75 17.67 4.41 -15.94
C VAL A 75 18.34 3.40 -16.90
N GLU A 76 19.32 3.87 -17.67
CA GLU A 76 20.12 3.10 -18.62
C GLU A 76 21.03 2.06 -17.94
N GLU A 77 21.35 2.24 -16.65
CA GLU A 77 22.19 1.32 -15.88
C GLU A 77 21.38 0.32 -15.03
N VAL A 78 20.05 0.40 -15.07
CA VAL A 78 19.18 -0.53 -14.36
C VAL A 78 19.25 -1.91 -15.03
N ASP A 79 19.85 -2.86 -14.32
CA ASP A 79 19.93 -4.24 -14.79
C ASP A 79 18.53 -4.88 -14.82
N MET A 80 18.02 -5.06 -16.03
CA MET A 80 16.72 -5.68 -16.29
C MET A 80 16.70 -7.18 -15.98
N ASN A 81 17.86 -7.81 -15.82
CA ASN A 81 18.06 -9.23 -15.51
C ASN A 81 18.60 -9.45 -14.10
N LEU A 82 18.47 -8.45 -13.22
CA LEU A 82 19.02 -8.42 -11.87
C LEU A 82 18.94 -9.78 -11.16
N GLN A 83 20.11 -10.38 -10.90
CA GLN A 83 20.23 -11.63 -10.15
C GLN A 83 20.53 -11.31 -8.69
N LEU A 84 19.51 -11.37 -7.83
CA LEU A 84 19.70 -11.32 -6.38
C LEU A 84 19.84 -12.74 -5.82
N PRO A 85 20.41 -12.93 -4.61
CA PRO A 85 20.43 -14.22 -3.94
C PRO A 85 19.02 -14.61 -3.47
N TRP A 86 18.11 -14.90 -4.41
CA TRP A 86 16.67 -15.12 -4.17
C TRP A 86 16.40 -16.21 -3.13
N GLY A 87 17.24 -17.25 -3.09
CA GLY A 87 17.16 -18.31 -2.08
C GLY A 87 17.31 -17.81 -0.64
N GLN A 88 18.15 -16.79 -0.41
CA GLN A 88 18.39 -16.18 0.89
C GLN A 88 17.36 -15.10 1.25
N LEU A 89 16.57 -14.66 0.26
CA LEU A 89 15.50 -13.68 0.42
C LEU A 89 14.13 -14.32 0.68
N ARG A 90 14.06 -15.66 0.67
CA ARG A 90 12.82 -16.39 0.95
C ARG A 90 12.34 -16.14 2.37
N SER A 91 11.06 -15.83 2.49
CA SER A 91 10.43 -15.65 3.79
C SER A 91 10.24 -16.97 4.53
N ALA A 92 10.40 -16.94 5.85
CA ALA A 92 10.00 -18.02 6.75
C ALA A 92 8.49 -17.98 7.08
N ASN A 93 7.76 -16.95 6.64
CA ASN A 93 6.34 -16.79 6.86
C ASN A 93 5.54 -17.85 6.08
N ARG A 94 4.68 -18.59 6.80
CA ARG A 94 3.85 -19.67 6.24
C ARG A 94 2.38 -19.31 6.07
N SER A 95 2.00 -18.05 6.32
CA SER A 95 0.63 -17.59 6.16
C SER A 95 0.17 -17.78 4.70
N THR A 96 -1.03 -18.29 4.55
CA THR A 96 -1.74 -18.41 3.29
C THR A 96 -2.05 -17.03 2.71
N VAL A 97 -2.36 -16.97 1.41
CA VAL A 97 -2.80 -15.72 0.77
C VAL A 97 -4.04 -15.15 1.44
N GLY A 98 -4.99 -16.00 1.89
CA GLY A 98 -6.19 -15.56 2.60
C GLY A 98 -5.89 -14.92 3.95
N GLU A 99 -4.99 -15.52 4.74
CA GLU A 99 -4.56 -14.94 6.02
C GLU A 99 -3.81 -13.62 5.83
N LEU A 100 -2.94 -13.54 4.83
CA LEU A 100 -2.24 -12.29 4.51
C LEU A 100 -3.20 -11.21 4.04
N PHE A 101 -4.23 -11.59 3.26
CA PHE A 101 -5.26 -10.68 2.79
C PHE A 101 -6.09 -10.14 3.96
N ALA A 102 -6.50 -10.99 4.92
CA ALA A 102 -7.19 -10.54 6.12
C ALA A 102 -6.31 -9.64 7.01
N GLY A 103 -5.05 -10.04 7.22
CA GLY A 103 -4.10 -9.26 8.01
C GLY A 103 -3.78 -7.88 7.39
N PHE A 104 -3.85 -7.74 6.06
CA PHE A 104 -3.69 -6.44 5.39
C PHE A 104 -4.78 -5.44 5.82
N PHE A 105 -6.05 -5.88 5.93
CA PHE A 105 -7.12 -5.00 6.40
C PHE A 105 -7.00 -4.72 7.89
N ALA A 106 -6.69 -5.73 8.71
CA ALA A 106 -6.44 -5.54 10.13
C ALA A 106 -5.31 -4.52 10.38
N TYR A 107 -4.24 -4.59 9.58
CA TYR A 107 -3.11 -3.66 9.65
C TYR A 107 -3.54 -2.23 9.29
N TYR A 108 -4.17 -2.02 8.13
CA TYR A 108 -4.52 -0.68 7.67
C TYR A 108 -5.77 -0.08 8.33
N ALA A 109 -6.64 -0.89 8.94
CA ALA A 109 -7.72 -0.40 9.80
C ALA A 109 -7.18 0.27 11.06
N ASN A 110 -6.03 -0.18 11.57
CA ASN A 110 -5.34 0.38 12.73
C ASN A 110 -4.23 1.38 12.37
N PHE A 111 -3.93 1.54 11.08
CA PHE A 111 -2.86 2.43 10.61
C PHE A 111 -3.24 3.90 10.73
N SER A 112 -2.36 4.70 11.33
CA SER A 112 -2.60 6.13 11.55
C SER A 112 -2.13 6.97 10.38
N PHE A 113 -2.90 7.04 9.29
CA PHE A 113 -2.58 7.84 8.09
C PHE A 113 -2.28 9.32 8.37
N ALA A 114 -2.84 9.89 9.44
CA ALA A 114 -2.59 11.27 9.85
C ALA A 114 -1.20 11.50 10.49
N ARG A 115 -0.51 10.44 10.95
CA ARG A 115 0.78 10.54 11.64
C ARG A 115 1.89 9.75 10.95
N GLN A 116 1.53 8.76 10.14
CA GLN A 116 2.46 7.81 9.57
C GLN A 116 2.40 7.85 8.05
N ALA A 117 3.58 7.91 7.43
CA ALA A 117 3.79 7.70 6.01
C ALA A 117 4.08 6.22 5.72
N ILE A 118 3.61 5.75 4.56
CA ILE A 118 3.93 4.43 4.02
C ILE A 118 5.21 4.56 3.19
N SER A 119 6.22 3.74 3.49
CA SER A 119 7.53 3.76 2.81
C SER A 119 8.14 2.38 2.75
N ILE A 120 8.22 1.84 1.53
CA ILE A 120 8.90 0.58 1.28
C ILE A 120 10.44 0.71 1.37
N ARG A 121 10.94 1.95 1.23
CA ARG A 121 12.36 2.32 1.31
C ARG A 121 12.87 2.17 2.74
N ASN A 122 12.09 2.63 3.71
CA ASN A 122 12.37 2.39 5.12
C ASN A 122 11.98 0.96 5.53
N GLY A 123 11.06 0.32 4.80
CA GLY A 123 10.56 -1.03 5.07
C GLY A 123 9.63 -1.11 6.28
N CYS A 124 9.27 0.04 6.83
CA CYS A 124 8.32 0.22 7.92
C CYS A 124 7.72 1.63 7.86
N PRO A 125 6.59 1.89 8.54
CA PRO A 125 6.01 3.23 8.61
C PRO A 125 6.90 4.16 9.40
N PHE A 126 6.92 5.42 9.01
CA PHE A 126 7.65 6.46 9.72
C PHE A 126 6.82 7.74 9.76
N ASP A 127 7.31 8.73 10.51
CA ASP A 127 6.58 9.97 10.75
C ASP A 127 6.26 10.73 9.45
N VAL A 128 5.01 11.17 9.30
CA VAL A 128 4.55 11.86 8.08
C VAL A 128 5.19 13.22 7.91
N GLU A 129 5.51 13.95 8.98
CA GLU A 129 6.20 15.23 8.88
C GLU A 129 7.63 15.03 8.38
N MET A 130 8.30 13.96 8.84
CA MET A 130 9.61 13.58 8.30
C MET A 130 9.53 13.21 6.81
N ALA A 131 8.46 12.55 6.39
CA ALA A 131 8.24 12.22 4.98
C ALA A 131 8.03 13.48 4.13
N ILE A 132 7.23 14.43 4.62
CA ILE A 132 6.98 15.71 3.95
C ILE A 132 8.29 16.51 3.80
N ARG A 133 9.17 16.51 4.80
CA ARG A 133 10.48 17.19 4.72
C ARG A 133 11.39 16.65 3.61
N ARG A 134 11.17 15.42 3.14
CA ARG A 134 11.90 14.84 2.00
C ARG A 134 11.41 15.38 0.66
N LEU A 135 10.16 15.84 0.56
CA LEU A 135 9.60 16.38 -0.68
C LEU A 135 10.33 17.65 -1.15
N PRO A 136 10.30 17.99 -2.45
CA PRO A 136 10.77 19.27 -2.96
C PRO A 136 10.09 20.45 -2.25
N SER A 137 10.81 21.55 -2.02
CA SER A 137 10.33 22.69 -1.22
C SER A 137 8.98 23.27 -1.66
N ARG A 138 8.65 23.18 -2.95
CA ARG A 138 7.37 23.64 -3.51
C ARG A 138 6.18 22.79 -3.04
N GLU A 139 6.40 21.50 -2.82
CA GLU A 139 5.35 20.56 -2.43
C GLU A 139 5.17 20.49 -0.92
N GLN A 140 6.21 20.82 -0.13
CA GLN A 140 6.14 20.81 1.33
C GLN A 140 5.02 21.72 1.87
N ALA A 141 4.84 22.91 1.27
CA ALA A 141 3.83 23.87 1.70
C ALA A 141 2.39 23.43 1.41
N ASP A 142 2.14 22.76 0.29
CA ASP A 142 0.81 22.21 -0.07
C ASP A 142 0.51 20.92 0.75
N SER A 143 1.55 20.20 1.20
CA SER A 143 1.42 18.88 1.81
C SER A 143 0.74 18.88 3.17
N LEU A 144 1.02 19.85 4.03
CA LEU A 144 0.55 19.88 5.43
C LEU A 144 -0.96 20.10 5.55
N THR A 145 -1.59 20.71 4.53
CA THR A 145 -3.02 21.03 4.55
C THR A 145 -3.82 20.18 3.57
N SER A 146 -3.19 19.70 2.48
CA SER A 146 -3.90 19.08 1.36
C SER A 146 -3.79 17.55 1.29
N TYR A 147 -2.72 16.93 1.79
CA TYR A 147 -2.55 15.47 1.66
C TYR A 147 -3.16 14.70 2.83
N LYS A 148 -4.09 13.79 2.51
CA LYS A 148 -4.76 12.95 3.53
C LYS A 148 -4.05 11.62 3.75
N ILE A 149 -3.29 11.15 2.76
CA ILE A 149 -2.52 9.90 2.78
C ILE A 149 -1.15 10.17 2.18
N PHE A 150 -0.10 9.67 2.84
CA PHE A 150 1.27 9.75 2.34
C PHE A 150 1.81 8.36 2.01
N VAL A 151 2.10 8.13 0.73
CA VAL A 151 2.77 6.94 0.23
C VAL A 151 4.03 7.39 -0.50
N GLU A 152 5.19 7.15 0.11
CA GLU A 152 6.49 7.52 -0.44
C GLU A 152 6.76 6.76 -1.74
N GLU A 153 7.13 7.50 -2.78
CA GLU A 153 7.64 6.90 -4.01
C GLU A 153 9.06 6.33 -3.76
N PRO A 154 9.35 5.06 -4.11
CA PRO A 154 10.60 4.42 -3.69
C PRO A 154 11.86 5.02 -4.34
N SER A 155 11.70 5.58 -5.54
CA SER A 155 12.78 6.09 -6.41
C SER A 155 12.81 7.62 -6.51
N CYS A 156 11.82 8.32 -5.98
CA CYS A 156 11.70 9.77 -6.06
C CYS A 156 11.18 10.30 -4.73
N ASP A 157 11.60 11.50 -4.31
CA ASP A 157 11.00 12.13 -3.13
C ASP A 157 9.64 12.74 -3.48
N ASN A 158 8.62 11.89 -3.59
CA ASN A 158 7.27 12.24 -4.01
C ASN A 158 6.22 11.43 -3.23
N ASN A 159 4.99 11.94 -3.16
CA ASN A 159 3.83 11.24 -2.60
C ASN A 159 2.96 10.63 -3.71
N VAL A 160 2.93 9.31 -3.84
CA VAL A 160 2.12 8.60 -4.84
C VAL A 160 0.62 8.74 -4.60
N ALA A 161 0.21 9.06 -3.37
CA ALA A 161 -1.18 9.30 -2.99
C ALA A 161 -1.57 10.80 -2.98
N HIS A 162 -0.80 11.66 -3.65
CA HIS A 162 -1.05 13.11 -3.73
C HIS A 162 -2.44 13.51 -4.29
N THR A 163 -3.12 12.59 -4.99
CA THR A 163 -4.47 12.78 -5.53
C THR A 163 -5.56 12.70 -4.46
N VAL A 164 -5.29 12.06 -3.32
CA VAL A 164 -6.25 11.89 -2.22
C VAL A 164 -6.21 13.14 -1.32
N ARG A 165 -6.95 14.17 -1.74
CA ARG A 165 -7.06 15.46 -1.04
C ARG A 165 -8.41 15.68 -0.35
N ASP A 166 -9.45 15.01 -0.85
CA ASP A 166 -10.84 15.18 -0.40
C ASP A 166 -11.12 14.40 0.90
N ASP A 167 -11.76 15.06 1.87
CA ASP A 167 -12.08 14.47 3.18
C ASP A 167 -13.14 13.35 3.11
N ALA A 168 -14.11 13.44 2.19
CA ALA A 168 -15.11 12.40 2.01
C ALA A 168 -14.51 11.15 1.38
N VAL A 169 -13.58 11.31 0.42
CA VAL A 169 -12.79 10.21 -0.15
C VAL A 169 -11.92 9.58 0.93
N TYR A 170 -11.21 10.37 1.73
CA TYR A 170 -10.39 9.87 2.84
C TYR A 170 -11.22 9.10 3.87
N ALA A 171 -12.37 9.64 4.28
CA ALA A 171 -13.30 8.96 5.19
C ALA A 171 -13.82 7.65 4.58
N SER A 172 -14.09 7.62 3.28
CA SER A 172 -14.52 6.41 2.56
C SER A 172 -13.43 5.35 2.53
N ILE A 173 -12.16 5.74 2.31
CA ILE A 173 -11.00 4.84 2.38
C ILE A 173 -10.90 4.22 3.79
N ARG A 174 -10.90 5.05 4.84
CA ARG A 174 -10.83 4.56 6.23
C ARG A 174 -11.97 3.60 6.56
N ARG A 175 -13.20 3.98 6.21
CA ARG A 175 -14.38 3.15 6.42
C ARG A 175 -14.27 1.82 5.69
N ALA A 176 -13.80 1.82 4.44
CA ALA A 176 -13.63 0.60 3.66
C ALA A 176 -12.66 -0.37 4.34
N PHE A 177 -11.51 0.11 4.85
CA PHE A 177 -10.56 -0.72 5.60
C PHE A 177 -11.18 -1.27 6.89
N SER A 178 -11.76 -0.42 7.74
CA SER A 178 -12.35 -0.85 9.02
C SER A 178 -13.49 -1.85 8.84
N ARG A 179 -14.42 -1.59 7.92
CA ARG A 179 -15.57 -2.46 7.67
C ARG A 179 -15.15 -3.81 7.09
N THR A 180 -14.15 -3.82 6.20
CA THR A 180 -13.63 -5.07 5.63
C THR A 180 -12.95 -5.93 6.70
N ASP A 181 -12.16 -5.31 7.59
CA ASP A 181 -11.57 -6.01 8.74
C ASP A 181 -12.65 -6.59 9.68
N GLU A 182 -13.71 -5.83 9.99
CA GLU A 182 -14.84 -6.32 10.80
C GLU A 182 -15.51 -7.56 10.18
N VAL A 183 -15.82 -7.52 8.88
CA VAL A 183 -16.44 -8.64 8.15
C VAL A 183 -15.56 -9.88 8.14
N LEU A 184 -14.25 -9.70 7.89
CA LEU A 184 -13.30 -10.81 7.87
C LEU A 184 -13.08 -11.41 9.26
N ARG A 185 -13.01 -10.60 10.32
CA ARG A 185 -12.94 -11.08 11.71
C ARG A 185 -14.21 -11.84 12.14
N ALA A 186 -15.36 -11.46 11.60
CA ALA A 186 -16.62 -12.16 11.80
C ALA A 186 -16.77 -13.43 10.94
N HIS A 187 -15.76 -13.80 10.14
CA HIS A 187 -15.80 -14.90 9.18
C HIS A 187 -16.97 -14.81 8.19
N MET A 188 -17.43 -13.60 7.88
CA MET A 188 -18.49 -13.36 6.91
C MET A 188 -17.93 -13.23 5.48
N PRO A 189 -18.72 -13.58 4.46
CA PRO A 189 -18.30 -13.43 3.06
C PRO A 189 -18.15 -11.95 2.69
N LEU A 190 -17.11 -11.60 1.91
CA LEU A 190 -16.88 -10.22 1.45
C LEU A 190 -18.02 -9.65 0.60
N GLN A 191 -18.83 -10.52 -0.01
CA GLN A 191 -20.00 -10.15 -0.78
C GLN A 191 -21.00 -9.32 0.03
N SER A 192 -21.08 -9.53 1.36
CA SER A 192 -21.97 -8.75 2.23
C SER A 192 -21.64 -7.25 2.24
N LEU A 193 -20.37 -6.88 2.00
CA LEU A 193 -19.94 -5.49 1.90
C LEU A 193 -20.47 -4.81 0.63
N TRP A 194 -20.65 -5.58 -0.44
CA TRP A 194 -21.01 -5.06 -1.76
C TRP A 194 -22.52 -4.93 -1.91
N GLU A 195 -23.28 -5.82 -1.29
CA GLU A 195 -24.74 -5.81 -1.32
C GLU A 195 -25.32 -4.60 -0.56
N GLU A 196 -24.75 -4.22 0.59
CA GLU A 196 -25.13 -3.00 1.31
C GLU A 196 -24.95 -1.72 0.46
N SER A 197 -23.92 -1.67 -0.39
CA SER A 197 -23.66 -0.53 -1.27
C SER A 197 -24.57 -0.44 -2.51
N SER A 198 -25.39 -1.46 -2.74
CA SER A 198 -26.32 -1.54 -3.89
C SER A 198 -27.77 -1.16 -3.54
N LEU A 199 -28.07 -0.91 -2.26
CA LEU A 199 -29.40 -0.46 -1.85
C LEU A 199 -29.54 1.05 -2.12
N PRO A 200 -30.56 1.50 -2.88
CA PRO A 200 -30.83 2.93 -3.04
C PRO A 200 -31.18 3.55 -1.67
N SER A 201 -30.76 4.80 -1.47
CA SER A 201 -30.88 5.59 -0.24
C SER A 201 -32.32 5.80 0.28
N SER A 202 -33.32 5.18 -0.34
CA SER A 202 -34.73 5.25 0.04
C SER A 202 -35.15 4.26 1.14
N PHE A 203 -34.24 3.43 1.66
CA PHE A 203 -34.56 2.39 2.65
C PHE A 203 -33.84 2.52 4.00
N LEU A 204 -33.06 3.58 4.21
CA LEU A 204 -32.50 3.90 5.52
C LEU A 204 -33.17 5.17 6.06
N SER A 205 -34.34 4.97 6.64
CA SER A 205 -35.09 5.94 7.46
C SER A 205 -35.32 5.35 8.84
#